data_AF-A0A2G2NMX7-F1
#
_entry.id   AF-A0A2G2NMX7-F1
#
_cell.length_a   1.000
_cell.length_b   1.000
_cell.length_c   1.000
_cell.angle_alpha   90.00
_cell.angle_beta   90.00
_cell.angle_gamma   90.00
#
_symmetry.space_group_name_H-M   'P 1'
#
loop_
_entity.id
_entity.type
_entity.pdbx_description
1 polymer ?
#
loop_
_entity_poly.entity_id
_entity_poly.type
_entity_poly.pdbx_seq_one_letter_code
_entity_poly.pdbx_strand_id
1 'polypeptide(L)' 'MKSLKVQIEEFLAERGYEGGYTVICNSGVAGWTSTLDNPRGWMPGCIAIDETGKKWRSVGGNDYDGAGQWEEL' A
#
# COMPACT_ATOMS: atom_id res chain seq x y z
N MET A 1 -17.37 -0.70 12.57
CA MET A 1 -16.39 -0.61 11.47
C MET A 1 -15.01 -0.81 12.08
N LYS A 2 -14.18 -1.74 11.58
CA LYS A 2 -12.83 -1.97 12.12
C LYS A 2 -11.92 -0.79 11.75
N SER A 3 -10.97 -0.43 12.62
CA SER A 3 -9.97 0.58 12.30
C SER A 3 -9.03 0.07 11.20
N LEU A 4 -8.40 0.98 10.46
CA LEU A 4 -7.44 0.62 9.41
C LEU A 4 -6.27 -0.21 9.96
N LYS A 5 -5.80 0.12 11.17
CA LYS A 5 -4.73 -0.62 11.86
C LYS A 5 -5.12 -2.10 12.03
N VAL A 6 -6.33 -2.36 12.53
CA VAL A 6 -6.81 -3.74 12.73
C VAL A 6 -6.93 -4.48 11.39
N GLN A 7 -7.37 -3.81 10.34
CA GLN A 7 -7.45 -4.42 8.99
C GLN A 7 -6.08 -4.81 8.45
N ILE A 8 -5.06 -3.97 8.66
CA ILE A 8 -3.67 -4.26 8.26
C ILE A 8 -3.13 -5.46 9.03
N GLU A 9 -3.27 -5.45 10.37
CA GLU A 9 -2.76 -6.52 11.24
C GLU A 9 -3.40 -7.88 10.89
N GLU A 10 -4.72 -7.93 10.70
CA GLU A 10 -5.42 -9.15 10.28
C GLU A 10 -4.95 -9.62 8.89
N PHE A 11 -4.85 -8.70 7.92
CA PHE A 11 -4.41 -9.03 6.56
C PHE A 11 -3.00 -9.64 6.53
N LEU A 12 -2.05 -9.06 7.28
CA LEU A 12 -0.68 -9.56 7.33
C LEU A 12 -0.62 -10.92 8.04
N ALA A 13 -1.33 -11.08 9.16
CA ALA A 13 -1.35 -12.32 9.93
C ALA A 13 -1.99 -13.48 9.14
N GLU A 14 -3.11 -13.24 8.45
CA GLU A 14 -3.78 -14.24 7.61
C GLU A 14 -2.91 -14.73 6.44
N ARG A 15 -2.04 -13.84 5.92
CA ARG A 15 -1.17 -14.13 4.78
C ARG A 15 0.24 -14.59 5.18
N GLY A 16 0.61 -14.46 6.44
CA GLY A 16 1.97 -14.72 6.91
C GLY A 16 3.00 -13.75 6.33
N TYR A 17 2.61 -12.50 6.07
CA TYR A 17 3.52 -11.48 5.57
C TYR A 17 4.23 -10.78 6.72
N GLU A 18 5.54 -10.61 6.58
CA GLU A 18 6.41 -9.90 7.52
C GLU A 18 7.13 -8.76 6.79
N GLY A 19 7.23 -7.59 7.46
CA GLY A 19 7.83 -6.38 6.88
C GLY A 19 7.14 -5.88 5.63
N GLY A 20 7.89 -5.18 4.77
CA GLY A 20 7.41 -4.68 3.49
C GLY A 20 6.37 -3.57 3.66
N TYR A 21 5.46 -3.46 2.69
CA TYR A 21 4.52 -2.35 2.59
C TYR A 21 3.11 -2.85 2.38
N THR A 22 2.22 -2.50 3.30
CA THR A 22 0.78 -2.71 3.08
C THR A 22 0.23 -1.52 2.30
N VAL A 23 -0.48 -1.80 1.21
CA VAL A 23 -1.00 -0.78 0.30
C VAL A 23 -2.50 -0.59 0.53
N ILE A 24 -2.90 0.65 0.75
CA ILE A 24 -4.28 1.08 0.98
C ILE A 24 -4.76 1.86 -0.24
N CYS A 25 -5.88 1.44 -0.83
CA CYS A 25 -6.53 2.14 -1.92
C CYS A 25 -8.03 2.29 -1.59
N ASN A 26 -8.66 3.40 -1.98
CA ASN A 26 -10.10 3.64 -1.78
C ASN A 26 -10.60 3.36 -0.34
N SER A 27 -9.77 3.66 0.66
CA SER A 27 -10.04 3.49 2.11
C SER A 27 -9.96 2.06 2.68
N GLY A 28 -9.39 1.09 1.96
CA GLY A 28 -9.19 -0.27 2.46
C GLY A 28 -7.85 -0.89 2.04
N VAL A 29 -7.47 -2.00 2.69
CA VAL A 29 -6.28 -2.78 2.33
C VAL A 29 -6.47 -3.38 0.94
N ALA A 30 -5.64 -2.94 -0.01
CA ALA A 30 -5.64 -3.42 -1.39
C ALA A 30 -4.64 -4.56 -1.60
N GLY A 31 -3.54 -4.59 -0.84
CA GLY A 31 -2.57 -5.67 -0.89
C GLY A 31 -1.27 -5.35 -0.15
N TRP A 32 -0.21 -6.07 -0.52
CA TRP A 32 1.11 -5.95 0.08
C TRP A 32 2.20 -6.13 -0.98
N THR A 33 3.34 -5.47 -0.77
CA THR A 33 4.55 -5.61 -1.59
C THR A 33 5.78 -5.56 -0.69
N SER A 34 6.83 -6.31 -1.05
CA SER A 34 8.09 -6.31 -0.31
C SER A 34 8.95 -5.08 -0.61
N THR A 35 8.80 -4.47 -1.79
CA THR A 35 9.51 -3.24 -2.20
C THR A 35 8.60 -2.28 -2.94
N LEU A 36 9.04 -1.02 -3.08
CA LEU A 36 8.33 0.03 -3.82
C LEU A 36 8.88 0.24 -5.25
N ASP A 37 9.62 -0.74 -5.80
CA ASP A 37 10.29 -0.58 -7.09
C ASP A 37 9.34 -0.67 -8.30
N ASN A 38 8.11 -1.17 -8.10
CA ASN A 38 7.12 -1.32 -9.16
C ASN A 38 5.80 -0.56 -8.86
N PRO A 39 5.80 0.78 -9.00
CA PRO A 39 4.61 1.61 -8.76
C PRO A 39 3.47 1.33 -9.76
N ARG A 40 3.75 0.80 -10.96
CA ARG A 40 2.75 0.52 -12.00
C ARG A 40 1.74 -0.56 -11.62
N GLY A 41 2.02 -1.37 -10.60
CA GLY A 41 1.07 -2.34 -10.06
C GLY A 41 -0.10 -1.70 -9.30
N TRP A 42 -0.06 -0.40 -9.05
CA TRP A 42 -1.00 0.31 -8.18
C TRP A 42 -1.56 1.53 -8.87
N MET A 43 -2.86 1.81 -8.69
CA MET A 43 -3.44 3.06 -9.18
C MET A 43 -2.84 4.27 -8.44
N PRO A 44 -2.83 5.46 -9.05
CA PRO A 44 -2.40 6.69 -8.37
C PRO A 44 -3.30 6.99 -7.16
N GLY A 45 -2.70 7.52 -6.09
CA GLY A 45 -3.40 7.90 -4.87
C GLY A 45 -3.48 6.82 -3.79
N CYS A 46 -2.99 5.61 -4.04
CA CYS A 46 -2.82 4.59 -3.00
C CYS A 46 -1.72 4.98 -2.00
N ILE A 47 -1.82 4.45 -0.79
CA ILE A 47 -0.88 4.70 0.31
C ILE A 47 -0.19 3.40 0.70
N ALA A 48 1.12 3.32 0.53
CA ALA A 48 1.96 2.27 1.08
C ALA A 48 2.36 2.64 2.52
N ILE A 49 2.29 1.68 3.44
CA ILE A 49 2.66 1.85 4.86
C ILE A 49 3.60 0.72 5.25
N ASP A 50 4.77 1.05 5.79
CA ASP A 50 5.72 0.06 6.34
C ASP A 50 5.39 -0.33 7.78
N GLU A 51 6.16 -1.27 8.35
CA GLU A 51 5.97 -1.73 9.74
C GLU A 51 6.19 -0.65 10.80
N THR A 52 6.90 0.43 10.47
CA THR A 52 7.14 1.57 11.37
C THR A 52 6.03 2.61 11.30
N GLY A 53 5.15 2.50 10.31
CA GLY A 53 4.07 3.45 10.02
C GLY A 53 4.47 4.58 9.09
N LYS A 54 5.68 4.55 8.50
CA LYS A 54 6.10 5.49 7.47
C LYS A 54 5.29 5.26 6.20
N LYS A 55 5.03 6.32 5.44
CA LYS A 55 4.05 6.31 4.35
C LYS A 55 4.62 6.84 3.05
N TRP A 56 4.12 6.26 1.97
CA TRP A 56 4.36 6.72 0.62
C TRP A 56 3.05 6.78 -0.15
N ARG A 57 2.94 7.74 -1.06
CA ARG A 57 1.81 7.88 -1.97
C ARG A 57 2.21 7.50 -3.38
N SER A 58 1.39 6.70 -4.05
CA SER A 58 1.56 6.42 -5.47
C SER A 58 1.12 7.64 -6.28
N VAL A 59 1.96 8.13 -7.20
CA VAL A 59 1.69 9.34 -7.99
C VAL A 59 2.09 9.20 -9.45
N GLY A 60 1.58 10.10 -10.30
CA GLY A 60 1.73 10.05 -11.75
C GLY A 60 0.92 8.92 -12.39
N GLY A 61 0.83 8.87 -13.72
CA GLY A 61 0.07 7.83 -14.42
C GLY A 61 -1.45 7.96 -14.28
N ASN A 62 -2.18 6.85 -14.37
CA ASN A 62 -3.64 6.79 -14.29
C ASN A 62 -4.11 5.40 -13.79
N ASP A 63 -5.42 5.21 -13.61
CA ASP A 63 -5.99 3.98 -13.07
C ASP A 63 -5.80 2.74 -13.95
N TYR A 64 -5.56 2.92 -15.26
CA TYR A 64 -5.34 1.83 -16.22
C TYR A 64 -3.86 1.45 -16.35
N ASP A 65 -2.97 2.44 -16.43
CA ASP A 65 -1.52 2.26 -16.62
C ASP A 65 -0.76 2.11 -15.28
N GLY A 66 -1.43 2.38 -14.16
CA GLY A 66 -0.86 2.42 -12.82
C GLY A 66 -0.06 3.70 -12.55
N ALA A 67 0.55 3.76 -11.37
CA ALA A 67 1.33 4.91 -10.93
C ALA A 67 2.74 4.92 -11.52
N GLY A 68 3.31 6.12 -11.63
CA GLY A 68 4.66 6.33 -12.15
C GLY A 68 5.75 6.15 -11.09
N GLN A 69 5.45 6.52 -9.84
CA GLN A 69 6.41 6.48 -8.72
C GLN A 69 5.71 6.46 -7.36
N TRP A 70 6.48 6.22 -6.32
CA TRP A 70 6.11 6.42 -4.91
C TRP A 70 6.81 7.66 -4.37
N GLU A 71 6.06 8.54 -3.71
CA GLU A 71 6.59 9.72 -3.02
C GLU A 71 6.37 9.59 -1.52
N GLU A 72 7.40 9.85 -0.72
CA GLU A 72 7.31 9.85 0.74
C GLU A 72 6.37 10.97 1.24
N LEU A 73 5.58 10.69 2.27
CA LEU A 73 4.61 11.62 2.89
C LEU A 73 5.11 12.24 4.20
#